data_AF-A0A358KHH9-F1
#
_entry.id   AF-A0A358KHH9-F1
#
_cell.length_a   1.000
_cell.length_b   1.000
_cell.length_c   1.000
_cell.angle_alpha   90.00
_cell.angle_beta   90.00
_cell.angle_gamma   90.00
#
_symmetry.space_group_name_H-M   'P 1'
#
loop_
_entity.id
_entity.type
_entity.pdbx_description
1 polymer ?
#
loop_
_entity_poly.entity_id
_entity_poly.type
_entity_poly.pdbx_seq_one_letter_code
_entity_poly.pdbx_strand_id
1 'polypeptide(L)'
;MAKTGLGRGLGSLLGARPSAAPSEPTEAPPEPTPAEDSPAGPGEVPVGEILPGAMQPRTGFDDESLNELAESIRENGIMQPLVVRPREGGYELIAGERRWRASQMAGLARVP
;
A
#
# COMPACT_ATOMS: atom_id res chain seq x y z
N MET A 1 12.18 57.11 4.65
CA MET A 1 11.39 56.32 5.63
C MET A 1 11.42 54.86 5.21
N ALA A 2 12.25 54.04 5.86
CA ALA A 2 12.31 52.59 5.60
C ALA A 2 11.13 51.90 6.32
N LYS A 3 10.45 50.98 5.64
CA LYS A 3 9.49 50.06 6.26
C LYS A 3 9.90 48.63 5.91
N THR A 4 10.42 47.98 6.93
CA THR A 4 10.99 46.64 7.03
C THR A 4 10.13 45.59 6.33
N GLY A 5 10.77 44.84 5.42
CA GLY A 5 10.19 43.66 4.77
C GLY A 5 9.86 42.59 5.81
N LEU A 6 8.69 41.96 5.64
CA LEU A 6 8.19 40.91 6.52
C LEU A 6 9.09 39.68 6.41
N GLY A 7 10.10 39.65 7.27
CA GLY A 7 11.08 38.59 7.38
C GLY A 7 10.49 37.32 7.98
N ARG A 8 10.98 36.20 7.45
CA ARG A 8 11.36 34.99 8.19
C ARG A 8 10.24 34.26 8.93
N GLY A 9 9.57 33.33 8.24
CA GLY A 9 8.68 32.40 8.93
C GLY A 9 8.18 31.16 8.18
N LEU A 10 8.41 31.00 6.89
CA LEU A 10 7.86 29.86 6.15
C LEU A 10 8.78 28.63 6.10
N GLY A 11 10.07 28.79 6.39
CA GLY A 11 11.07 27.71 6.37
C GLY A 11 11.00 26.73 7.55
N SER A 12 10.21 27.02 8.59
CA SER A 12 10.01 26.10 9.73
C SER A 12 8.84 25.12 9.51
N LEU A 13 8.01 25.32 8.48
CA LEU A 13 6.86 24.45 8.21
C LEU A 13 7.19 23.27 7.28
N LEU A 14 8.27 23.37 6.49
CA LEU A 14 8.68 22.30 5.59
C LEU A 14 9.76 21.47 6.27
N GLY A 15 9.32 20.69 7.26
CA GLY A 15 10.15 19.75 8.00
C GLY A 15 10.95 18.86 7.06
N ALA A 16 12.25 19.09 7.02
CA ALA A 16 13.21 18.17 6.43
C ALA A 16 13.28 16.92 7.32
N ARG A 17 12.89 15.77 6.77
CA ARG A 17 13.29 14.46 7.28
C ARG A 17 14.43 13.94 6.39
N PRO A 18 15.57 13.53 6.96
CA PRO A 18 16.78 13.25 6.21
C PRO A 18 16.74 11.88 5.51
N SER A 19 17.56 11.84 4.47
CA SER A 19 17.95 10.72 3.61
C SER A 19 18.76 9.65 4.34
N ALA A 20 18.55 8.38 3.98
CA ALA A 20 19.59 7.34 3.88
C ALA A 20 19.09 6.15 3.04
N ALA A 21 19.71 5.94 1.88
CA ALA A 21 19.66 4.72 1.05
C ALA A 21 20.77 3.71 1.53
N PRO A 22 21.15 2.66 0.77
CA PRO A 22 20.47 1.52 0.13
C PRO A 22 21.01 0.15 0.63
N SER A 23 20.38 -1.00 0.32
CA SER A 23 21.02 -2.34 0.19
C SER A 23 20.06 -3.35 -0.45
N GLU A 24 20.52 -4.02 -1.52
CA GLU A 24 19.88 -5.17 -2.21
C GLU A 24 20.11 -6.49 -1.42
N PRO A 25 19.92 -7.70 -2.00
CA PRO A 25 18.72 -8.54 -2.00
C PRO A 25 18.87 -9.84 -1.16
N THR A 26 17.83 -10.35 -0.49
CA THR A 26 17.83 -11.76 -0.04
C THR A 26 16.42 -12.30 0.26
N GLU A 27 16.06 -13.35 -0.49
CA GLU A 27 15.49 -14.64 -0.07
C GLU A 27 14.53 -14.69 1.14
N ALA A 28 13.25 -15.04 0.83
CA ALA A 28 12.30 -15.95 1.50
C ALA A 28 12.26 -16.15 3.06
N PRO A 29 11.08 -16.50 3.63
CA PRO A 29 10.56 -16.08 4.95
C PRO A 29 10.99 -16.98 6.15
N PRO A 30 10.77 -16.57 7.43
CA PRO A 30 9.59 -17.09 8.15
C PRO A 30 9.01 -16.24 9.34
N GLU A 31 7.73 -16.55 9.63
CA GLU A 31 6.88 -16.36 10.85
C GLU A 31 6.36 -14.96 11.27
N PRO A 32 5.02 -14.77 11.36
CA PRO A 32 4.41 -13.54 11.86
C PRO A 32 4.21 -13.59 13.38
N THR A 33 4.85 -12.67 14.12
CA THR A 33 4.46 -12.37 15.49
C THR A 33 3.20 -11.50 15.50
N PRO A 34 2.22 -11.80 16.36
CA PRO A 34 1.02 -10.99 16.51
C PRO A 34 1.32 -9.76 17.38
N ALA A 35 0.57 -8.69 17.14
CA ALA A 35 0.30 -7.55 18.02
C ALA A 35 0.84 -6.19 17.54
N GLU A 36 -0.14 -5.31 17.37
CA GLU A 36 -0.15 -3.89 17.78
C GLU A 36 0.21 -2.80 16.76
N ASP A 37 -0.61 -1.75 16.86
CA ASP A 37 -0.63 -0.47 16.17
C ASP A 37 -1.11 -0.41 14.72
N SER A 38 -2.34 0.12 14.59
CA SER A 38 -2.87 0.70 13.37
C SER A 38 -1.89 1.73 12.79
N PRO A 39 -1.35 1.55 11.58
CA PRO A 39 -0.86 2.67 10.83
C PRO A 39 -2.04 3.26 10.06
N ALA A 40 -2.48 4.45 10.46
CA ALA A 40 -3.17 5.37 9.56
C ALA A 40 -2.15 5.93 8.54
N GLY A 41 -1.54 5.02 7.77
CA GLY A 41 -0.48 5.23 6.79
C GLY A 41 -0.33 3.96 5.93
N PRO A 42 0.38 4.01 4.79
CA PRO A 42 0.58 2.84 3.94
C PRO A 42 1.47 1.83 4.68
N GLY A 43 0.83 0.82 5.27
CA GLY A 43 1.48 -0.33 5.89
C GLY A 43 1.34 -1.55 4.98
N GLU A 44 2.37 -2.40 4.95
CA GLU A 44 2.32 -3.62 4.12
C GLU A 44 1.50 -4.72 4.81
N VAL A 45 0.48 -5.22 4.11
CA VAL A 45 -0.40 -6.29 4.58
C VAL A 45 -0.16 -7.58 3.77
N PRO A 46 -0.10 -8.77 4.39
CA PRO A 46 -0.01 -10.03 3.67
C PRO A 46 -1.23 -10.25 2.78
N VAL A 47 -1.01 -10.57 1.50
CA VAL A 47 -2.11 -10.75 0.53
C VAL A 47 -3.07 -11.88 0.94
N GLY A 48 -2.52 -12.94 1.54
CA GLY A 48 -3.28 -14.10 2.00
C GLY A 48 -4.14 -13.87 3.24
N GLU A 49 -3.92 -12.77 3.98
CA GLU A 49 -4.73 -12.39 5.14
C GLU A 49 -5.88 -11.43 4.77
N ILE A 50 -5.95 -11.01 3.50
CA ILE A 50 -6.99 -10.11 3.00
C ILE A 50 -8.16 -10.93 2.46
N LEU A 51 -9.32 -10.72 3.06
CA LEU A 51 -10.58 -11.30 2.66
C LEU A 51 -11.39 -10.32 1.78
N PRO A 52 -12.08 -10.80 0.75
CA PRO A 52 -12.94 -9.95 -0.06
C PRO A 52 -14.13 -9.43 0.76
N GLY A 53 -14.46 -8.15 0.57
CA GLY A 53 -15.63 -7.55 1.23
C GLY A 53 -16.95 -8.14 0.75
N ALA A 54 -17.94 -8.22 1.63
CA ALA A 54 -19.24 -8.85 1.33
C ALA A 54 -20.09 -8.12 0.27
N MET A 55 -19.83 -6.82 0.04
CA MET A 55 -20.52 -6.02 -0.97
C MET A 55 -19.53 -5.44 -1.97
N GLN A 56 -19.27 -6.20 -3.05
CA GLN A 56 -18.53 -5.70 -4.20
C GLN A 56 -19.51 -5.33 -5.32
N PRO A 57 -19.63 -4.04 -5.68
CA PRO A 57 -20.57 -3.60 -6.70
C PRO A 57 -20.17 -4.05 -8.11
N ARG A 58 -18.89 -4.40 -8.32
CA ARG A 58 -18.37 -4.88 -9.61
C ARG A 58 -18.11 -6.38 -9.55
N THR A 59 -18.88 -7.14 -10.33
CA THR A 59 -18.82 -8.60 -10.38
C THR A 59 -18.25 -9.15 -11.69
N GLY A 60 -18.29 -8.37 -12.78
CA GLY A 60 -17.68 -8.71 -14.07
C GLY A 60 -16.29 -8.10 -14.21
N PHE A 61 -15.26 -8.90 -13.95
CA PHE A 61 -13.89 -8.57 -14.32
C PHE A 61 -13.53 -9.39 -15.55
N ASP A 62 -12.98 -8.72 -16.57
CA ASP A 62 -12.41 -9.40 -17.72
C ASP A 62 -11.04 -9.94 -17.31
N ASP A 63 -10.83 -11.24 -17.48
CA ASP A 63 -9.61 -11.94 -17.13
C ASP A 63 -8.41 -11.40 -17.92
N GLU A 64 -8.59 -10.94 -19.15
CA GLU A 64 -7.53 -10.30 -19.95
C GLU A 64 -7.06 -9.02 -19.26
N SER A 65 -8.00 -8.15 -18.88
CA SER A 65 -7.71 -6.89 -18.18
C SER A 65 -7.10 -7.06 -16.78
N LEU A 66 -7.32 -8.22 -16.14
CA LEU A 66 -6.70 -8.55 -14.85
C LEU A 66 -5.27 -9.05 -15.05
N ASN A 67 -5.02 -9.84 -16.11
CA ASN A 67 -3.68 -10.30 -16.47
C ASN A 67 -2.77 -9.12 -16.84
N GLU A 68 -3.22 -8.18 -17.67
CA GLU A 68 -2.45 -6.97 -18.00
C GLU A 68 -2.11 -6.16 -16.74
N LEU A 69 -3.07 -6.03 -15.80
CA LEU A 69 -2.82 -5.35 -14.54
C LEU A 69 -1.82 -6.12 -13.66
N ALA A 70 -1.88 -7.46 -13.66
CA ALA A 70 -0.94 -8.28 -12.91
C ALA A 70 0.48 -8.17 -13.48
N GLU A 71 0.64 -8.11 -14.81
CA GLU A 71 1.92 -7.83 -15.47
C GLU A 71 2.45 -6.46 -15.08
N SER A 72 1.61 -5.43 -15.17
CA SER A 72 1.98 -4.07 -14.76
C SER A 72 2.40 -3.99 -13.29
N ILE A 73 1.70 -4.70 -12.40
CA ILE A 73 2.03 -4.80 -10.97
C ILE A 73 3.34 -5.55 -10.75
N ARG A 74 3.66 -6.59 -11.55
CA ARG A 74 4.96 -7.28 -11.46
C ARG A 74 6.12 -6.38 -11.83
N GLU A 75 5.95 -5.51 -12.82
CA GLU A 75 7.00 -4.61 -13.31
C GLU A 75 7.15 -3.34 -12.46
N ASN A 76 6.03 -2.72 -12.07
CA ASN A 76 6.02 -1.38 -11.47
C ASN A 76 5.57 -1.38 -10.00
N GLY A 77 5.11 -2.52 -9.48
CA GLY A 77 4.48 -2.60 -8.17
C GLY A 77 3.08 -1.97 -8.14
N ILE A 78 2.55 -1.80 -6.94
CA ILE A 78 1.23 -1.23 -6.72
C ILE A 78 1.35 0.28 -6.49
N MET A 79 1.03 1.07 -7.50
CA MET A 79 1.06 2.54 -7.38
C MET A 79 0.01 3.09 -6.40
N GLN A 80 -1.18 2.48 -6.35
CA GLN A 80 -2.26 2.93 -5.49
C GLN A 80 -2.60 1.87 -4.44
N PRO A 81 -2.33 2.15 -3.15
CA PRO A 81 -2.64 1.30 -2.02
C PRO A 81 -4.05 0.71 -2.03
N LEU A 82 -4.17 -0.47 -1.42
CA LEU A 82 -5.44 -1.12 -1.12
C LEU A 82 -6.04 -0.48 0.14
N VAL A 83 -7.37 -0.39 0.17
CA VAL A 83 -8.06 0.06 1.38
C VAL A 83 -8.61 -1.16 2.08
N VAL A 84 -8.02 -1.47 3.23
CA VAL A 84 -8.45 -2.58 4.08
C VAL A 84 -8.87 -2.07 5.46
N ARG A 85 -9.71 -2.85 6.13
CA ARG A 85 -9.97 -2.68 7.57
C ARG A 85 -9.56 -3.93 8.33
N PRO A 86 -9.04 -3.81 9.56
CA PRO A 86 -8.80 -4.97 10.41
C PRO A 86 -10.12 -5.66 10.76
N ARG A 87 -10.08 -6.99 10.84
CA ARG A 87 -11.17 -7.87 11.29
C ARG A 87 -10.60 -8.99 12.18
N GLU A 88 -11.49 -9.72 12.84
CA GLU A 88 -11.08 -10.91 13.59
C GLU A 88 -10.44 -11.92 12.63
N GLY A 89 -9.15 -12.19 12.83
CA GLY A 89 -8.38 -13.15 12.03
C GLY A 89 -7.80 -12.63 10.71
N GLY A 90 -7.75 -11.31 10.47
CA GLY A 90 -7.06 -10.74 9.31
C GLY A 90 -7.58 -9.37 8.89
N TYR A 91 -7.69 -9.17 7.58
CA TYR A 91 -8.09 -7.90 6.97
C TYR A 91 -9.26 -8.09 6.02
N GLU A 92 -10.18 -7.14 5.98
CA GLU A 92 -11.27 -7.12 5.01
C GLU A 92 -11.02 -6.02 3.99
N LEU A 93 -11.10 -6.38 2.71
CA LEU A 93 -10.94 -5.47 1.60
C LEU A 93 -12.17 -4.58 1.46
N ILE A 94 -11.96 -3.27 1.66
CA ILE A 94 -12.98 -2.24 1.43
C ILE A 94 -12.97 -1.81 -0.03
N ALA A 95 -11.78 -1.56 -0.60
CA ALA A 95 -11.64 -1.11 -1.97
C ALA A 95 -10.34 -1.59 -2.61
N GLY A 96 -10.38 -1.78 -3.93
CA GLY A 96 -9.21 -2.19 -4.72
C GLY A 96 -9.21 -3.66 -5.13
N GLU A 97 -10.37 -4.32 -5.23
CA GLU A 97 -10.48 -5.75 -5.55
C GLU A 97 -9.71 -6.17 -6.81
N ARG A 98 -9.70 -5.34 -7.86
CA ARG A 98 -8.88 -5.59 -9.06
C ARG A 98 -7.40 -5.71 -8.74
N ARG A 99 -6.88 -4.78 -7.94
CA ARG A 99 -5.47 -4.75 -7.57
C ARG A 99 -5.15 -5.92 -6.66
N TRP A 100 -6.02 -6.25 -5.71
CA TRP A 100 -5.84 -7.42 -4.85
C TRP A 100 -5.80 -8.73 -5.65
N ARG A 101 -6.74 -8.94 -6.59
CA ARG A 101 -6.72 -10.11 -7.49
C ARG A 101 -5.48 -10.12 -8.38
N ALA A 102 -5.14 -9.00 -9.00
CA ALA A 102 -3.94 -8.90 -9.82
C ALA A 102 -2.65 -9.10 -9.01
N SER A 103 -2.63 -8.72 -7.72
CA SER A 103 -1.51 -8.96 -6.80
C SER A 103 -1.35 -10.44 -6.47
N GLN A 104 -2.46 -11.16 -6.29
CA GLN A 104 -2.45 -12.62 -6.15
C GLN A 104 -1.90 -13.28 -7.43
N MET A 105 -2.37 -12.85 -8.60
CA MET A 105 -1.89 -13.35 -9.89
C MET A 105 -0.42 -12.98 -10.16
N ALA A 106 0.03 -11.84 -9.65
CA ALA A 106 1.42 -11.39 -9.70
C ALA A 106 2.33 -12.17 -8.75
N GLY A 107 1.79 -12.95 -7.81
CA GLY A 107 2.57 -13.70 -6.82
C GLY A 107 3.17 -12.83 -5.71
N LEU A 108 2.57 -11.66 -5.43
CA LEU A 108 3.05 -10.79 -4.36
C LEU A 108 2.70 -11.37 -2.99
N ALA A 109 3.67 -11.38 -2.08
CA ALA A 109 3.46 -11.81 -0.70
C ALA A 109 2.74 -10.73 0.14
N ARG A 110 3.07 -9.45 -0.11
CA ARG A 110 2.54 -8.30 0.63
C ARG A 110 2.12 -7.18 -0.32
N VAL A 111 1.19 -6.37 0.14
CA VAL A 111 0.60 -5.26 -0.60
C VAL A 111 0.47 -4.01 0.26
N PRO A 112 0.71 -2.82 -0.32
CA PRO A 112 0.55 -1.53 0.37
C PRO A 112 -0.91 -1.08 0.47
#